data_AF-A0A2E5FJ66-F1
#
_entry.id   AF-A0A2E5FJ66-F1
#
_cell.length_a   1.000
_cell.length_b   1.000
_cell.length_c   1.000
_cell.angle_alpha   90.00
_cell.angle_beta   90.00
_cell.angle_gamma   90.00
#
_symmetry.space_group_name_H-M   'P 1'
#
loop_
_entity.id
_entity.type
_entity.pdbx_description
1 polymer ?
#
loop_
_entity_poly.entity_id
_entity_poly.type
_entity_poly.pdbx_seq_one_letter_code
_entity_poly.pdbx_strand_id
1 'polypeptide(L)'
;MDAVITPSINVYRLCTTRLKSLLEEVDDEVARSRIKEDLNPIIWIAGHMATYRCKLAHALGRPVDHGWGDRFDRGTEVSDPRPFPPIGEVLTVWVKATEVLEKRFEEIAEDELSAPAPRDFPFPDKTLRGMICFLSYHESYHLGQIGFLKKLVTRS
;
A
#
# COMPACT_ATOMS: atom_id res chain seq x y z
N MET A 1 18.52 15.32 1.24
CA MET A 1 17.32 14.74 0.61
C MET A 1 16.85 15.73 -0.46
N ASP A 2 16.65 15.27 -1.69
CA ASP A 2 16.24 16.13 -2.81
C ASP A 2 14.86 16.78 -2.53
N ALA A 3 14.77 18.09 -2.74
CA ALA A 3 13.56 18.87 -2.53
C ALA A 3 12.40 18.39 -3.41
N VAL A 4 12.68 17.76 -4.56
CA VAL A 4 11.67 17.31 -5.52
C VAL A 4 10.94 16.05 -5.05
N ILE A 5 11.60 15.13 -4.34
CA ILE A 5 10.98 13.86 -3.89
C ILE A 5 10.37 13.95 -2.47
N THR A 6 10.85 14.90 -1.67
CA THR A 6 10.46 15.08 -0.26
C THR A 6 8.93 15.16 -0.05
N PRO A 7 8.13 15.87 -0.88
CA PRO A 7 6.68 15.89 -0.72
C PRO A 7 6.03 14.52 -0.84
N SER A 8 6.46 13.69 -1.80
CA SER A 8 5.92 12.34 -2.00
C SER A 8 6.24 11.44 -0.81
N ILE A 9 7.47 11.52 -0.27
CA ILE A 9 7.87 10.79 0.94
C ILE A 9 7.02 11.22 2.15
N ASN A 10 6.73 12.50 2.29
CA ASN A 10 5.85 12.97 3.37
C ASN A 10 4.41 12.46 3.22
N VAL A 11 3.91 12.29 1.99
CA VAL A 11 2.63 11.62 1.75
C VAL A 11 2.69 10.14 2.17
N TYR A 12 3.78 9.43 1.92
CA TYR A 12 3.97 8.06 2.43
C TYR A 12 3.87 7.97 3.95
N ARG A 13 4.56 8.88 4.65
CA ARG A 13 4.52 8.99 6.12
C ARG A 13 3.11 9.25 6.63
N LEU A 14 2.38 10.13 5.96
CA LEU A 14 0.97 10.37 6.26
C LEU A 14 0.13 9.12 6.00
N CYS A 15 0.34 8.42 4.89
CA CYS A 15 -0.39 7.19 4.58
C CYS A 15 -0.14 6.09 5.62
N THR A 16 1.10 5.99 6.13
CA THR A 16 1.47 5.07 7.22
C THR A 16 0.60 5.27 8.44
N THR A 17 0.52 6.51 8.94
CA THR A 17 -0.22 6.83 10.16
C THR A 17 -1.72 6.71 9.93
N ARG A 18 -2.21 7.15 8.76
CA ARG A 18 -3.63 7.09 8.42
C ARG A 18 -4.15 5.68 8.26
N LEU A 19 -3.41 4.75 7.65
CA LEU A 19 -3.87 3.36 7.56
C LEU A 19 -4.02 2.74 8.95
N LYS A 20 -3.03 2.95 9.84
CA LYS A 20 -3.09 2.47 11.23
C LYS A 20 -4.32 3.00 11.94
N SER A 21 -4.54 4.32 11.95
CA SER A 21 -5.70 4.92 12.59
C SER A 21 -7.04 4.52 11.96
N LEU A 22 -7.09 4.29 10.64
CA LEU A 22 -8.31 3.79 10.01
C LEU A 22 -8.63 2.36 10.42
N LEU A 23 -7.61 1.52 10.64
CA LEU A 23 -7.79 0.12 11.03
C LEU A 23 -7.86 -0.09 12.55
N GLU A 24 -7.71 0.95 13.36
CA GLU A 24 -8.06 0.89 14.78
C GLU A 24 -9.52 0.43 14.93
N GLU A 25 -9.76 -0.52 15.83
CA GLU A 25 -11.07 -1.14 16.11
C GLU A 25 -11.69 -1.90 14.91
N VAL A 26 -10.94 -2.14 13.84
CA VAL A 26 -11.37 -3.02 12.75
C VAL A 26 -10.85 -4.42 13.06
N ASP A 27 -11.76 -5.31 13.46
CA ASP A 27 -11.45 -6.73 13.59
C ASP A 27 -11.53 -7.47 12.24
N ASP A 28 -11.25 -8.76 12.30
CA ASP A 28 -11.23 -9.67 11.15
C ASP A 28 -12.61 -9.84 10.48
N GLU A 29 -13.70 -9.74 11.24
CA GLU A 29 -15.07 -9.84 10.73
C GLU A 29 -15.42 -8.57 9.95
N VAL A 30 -15.22 -7.41 10.56
CA VAL A 30 -15.42 -6.10 9.92
C VAL A 30 -14.52 -5.94 8.70
N ALA A 31 -13.25 -6.36 8.79
CA ALA A 31 -12.30 -6.26 7.69
C ALA A 31 -12.73 -7.08 6.47
N ARG A 32 -13.39 -8.23 6.69
CA ARG A 32 -13.89 -9.13 5.64
C ARG A 32 -15.31 -8.79 5.17
N SER A 33 -16.02 -7.93 5.91
CA SER A 33 -17.38 -7.50 5.57
C SER A 33 -17.44 -6.81 4.21
N ARG A 34 -18.55 -7.05 3.50
CA ARG A 34 -18.79 -6.56 2.13
C ARG A 34 -20.12 -5.85 2.07
N ILE A 35 -20.11 -4.64 1.53
CA ILE A 35 -21.34 -3.88 1.23
C ILE A 35 -22.07 -4.47 0.02
N LYS A 36 -21.31 -4.99 -0.95
CA LYS A 36 -21.81 -5.65 -2.15
C LYS A 36 -20.80 -6.68 -2.65
N GLU A 37 -21.29 -7.74 -3.29
CA GLU A 37 -20.50 -8.89 -3.76
C GLU A 37 -19.45 -8.58 -4.84
N ASP A 38 -19.48 -7.40 -5.46
CA ASP A 38 -18.50 -6.92 -6.45
C ASP A 38 -17.52 -5.89 -5.86
N LEU A 39 -17.71 -5.46 -4.61
CA LEU A 39 -16.83 -4.48 -3.96
C LEU A 39 -15.74 -5.17 -3.13
N ASN A 40 -14.50 -4.68 -3.25
CA ASN A 40 -13.40 -5.17 -2.44
C ASN A 40 -13.64 -4.83 -0.95
N PRO A 41 -13.52 -5.81 -0.04
CA PRO A 41 -13.58 -5.56 1.40
C PRO A 41 -12.34 -4.80 1.88
N ILE A 42 -12.40 -4.27 3.11
CA ILE A 42 -11.30 -3.54 3.74
C ILE A 42 -10.01 -4.38 3.74
N ILE A 43 -10.10 -5.67 4.05
CA ILE A 43 -8.94 -6.58 4.08
C ILE A 43 -8.24 -6.69 2.73
N TRP A 44 -9.00 -6.69 1.63
CA TRP A 44 -8.42 -6.75 0.28
C TRP A 44 -7.67 -5.46 -0.04
N ILE A 45 -8.26 -4.30 0.26
CA ILE A 45 -7.65 -3.01 -0.04
C ILE A 45 -6.41 -2.78 0.84
N ALA A 46 -6.48 -3.13 2.13
CA ALA A 46 -5.34 -3.02 3.05
C ALA A 46 -4.18 -3.94 2.63
N GLY A 47 -4.47 -5.21 2.29
CA GLY A 47 -3.48 -6.16 1.78
C GLY A 47 -2.88 -5.71 0.44
N HIS A 48 -3.69 -5.11 -0.44
CA HIS A 48 -3.24 -4.52 -1.70
C HIS A 48 -2.24 -3.39 -1.46
N MET A 49 -2.56 -2.46 -0.57
CA MET A 49 -1.64 -1.38 -0.19
C MET A 49 -0.32 -1.94 0.38
N ALA A 50 -0.38 -2.89 1.31
CA ALA A 50 0.81 -3.52 1.89
C ALA A 50 1.67 -4.25 0.85
N THR A 51 1.03 -4.95 -0.08
CA THR A 51 1.72 -5.62 -1.20
C THR A 51 2.44 -4.61 -2.10
N TYR A 52 1.80 -3.50 -2.45
CA TYR A 52 2.41 -2.47 -3.29
C TYR A 52 3.52 -1.70 -2.59
N ARG A 53 3.44 -1.54 -1.27
CA ARG A 53 4.54 -1.00 -0.47
C ARG A 53 5.75 -1.94 -0.43
N CYS A 54 5.53 -3.25 -0.33
CA CYS A 54 6.59 -4.27 -0.49
C CYS A 54 7.20 -4.26 -1.91
N LYS A 55 6.36 -4.08 -2.95
CA LYS A 55 6.83 -3.94 -4.34
C LYS A 55 7.69 -2.70 -4.54
N LEU A 56 7.33 -1.56 -3.94
CA LEU A 56 8.19 -0.38 -3.96
C LEU A 56 9.51 -0.66 -3.25
N ALA A 57 9.48 -1.27 -2.06
CA ALA A 57 10.71 -1.61 -1.34
C ALA A 57 11.64 -2.51 -2.18
N HIS A 58 11.06 -3.49 -2.88
CA HIS A 58 11.80 -4.32 -3.84
C HIS A 58 12.36 -3.51 -5.02
N ALA A 59 11.57 -2.61 -5.61
CA ALA A 59 12.04 -1.73 -6.70
C ALA A 59 13.19 -0.81 -6.27
N LEU A 60 13.27 -0.48 -4.98
CA LEU A 60 14.36 0.30 -4.39
C LEU A 60 15.51 -0.56 -3.82
N GLY A 61 15.56 -1.85 -4.15
CA GLY A 61 16.64 -2.77 -3.77
C GLY A 61 16.57 -3.29 -2.32
N ARG A 62 15.43 -3.17 -1.66
CA ARG A 62 15.20 -3.62 -0.28
C ARG A 62 13.95 -4.52 -0.21
N PRO A 63 13.98 -5.74 -0.76
CA PRO A 63 12.80 -6.60 -0.83
C PRO A 63 12.24 -6.92 0.56
N VAL A 64 10.91 -6.89 0.67
CA VAL A 64 10.16 -7.33 1.85
C VAL A 64 9.21 -8.42 1.40
N ASP A 65 9.40 -9.63 1.92
CA ASP A 65 8.46 -10.72 1.69
C ASP A 65 7.22 -10.54 2.58
N HIS A 66 6.05 -10.59 1.94
CA HIS A 66 4.74 -10.52 2.56
C HIS A 66 4.01 -11.87 2.56
N GLY A 67 4.51 -12.90 1.86
CA GLY A 67 3.97 -14.26 1.93
C GLY A 67 2.63 -14.52 1.22
N TRP A 68 2.04 -13.54 0.53
CA TRP A 68 0.69 -13.66 -0.04
C TRP A 68 0.63 -13.99 -1.54
N GLY A 69 1.78 -14.17 -2.19
CA GLY A 69 1.86 -14.36 -3.65
C GLY A 69 1.18 -13.20 -4.39
N ASP A 70 0.26 -13.52 -5.31
CA ASP A 70 -0.53 -12.54 -6.07
C ASP A 70 -1.92 -12.26 -5.46
N ARG A 71 -2.19 -12.69 -4.21
CA ARG A 71 -3.54 -12.63 -3.62
C ARG A 71 -4.15 -11.22 -3.62
N PHE A 72 -3.31 -10.21 -3.47
CA PHE A 72 -3.69 -8.81 -3.44
C PHE A 72 -3.17 -8.02 -4.65
N ASP A 73 -2.74 -8.71 -5.71
CA ASP A 73 -2.35 -8.04 -6.93
C ASP A 73 -3.56 -7.46 -7.66
N ARG A 74 -3.33 -6.39 -8.41
CA ARG A 74 -4.36 -5.82 -9.27
C ARG A 74 -4.85 -6.89 -10.24
N GLY A 75 -6.16 -7.07 -10.30
CA GLY A 75 -6.81 -8.07 -11.16
C GLY A 75 -7.16 -9.36 -10.43
N THR A 76 -6.61 -9.61 -9.24
CA THR A 76 -7.03 -10.73 -8.42
C THR A 76 -8.42 -10.44 -7.85
N GLU A 77 -9.40 -11.24 -8.28
CA GLU A 77 -10.77 -11.06 -7.85
C GLU A 77 -10.92 -11.37 -6.35
N VAL A 78 -11.88 -10.70 -5.74
CA VAL A 78 -12.32 -10.96 -4.37
C VAL A 78 -13.01 -12.32 -4.24
N SER A 79 -13.59 -12.84 -5.34
CA SER A 79 -14.18 -14.18 -5.48
C SER A 79 -13.15 -15.30 -5.39
N ASP A 80 -11.84 -14.99 -5.46
CA ASP A 80 -10.77 -15.95 -5.30
C ASP A 80 -10.90 -16.68 -3.95
N PRO A 81 -10.95 -18.04 -3.96
CA PRO A 81 -11.23 -18.83 -2.76
C PRO A 81 -10.09 -18.85 -1.75
N ARG A 82 -8.89 -18.34 -2.10
CA ARG A 82 -7.77 -18.28 -1.17
C ARG A 82 -8.11 -17.39 0.03
N PRO A 83 -7.86 -17.87 1.26
CA PRO A 83 -8.26 -17.16 2.46
C PRO A 83 -7.51 -15.83 2.57
N PHE A 84 -8.17 -14.84 3.18
CA PHE A 84 -7.48 -13.62 3.60
C PHE A 84 -6.69 -13.87 4.90
N PRO A 85 -5.47 -13.32 5.02
CA PRO A 85 -4.77 -13.29 6.29
C PRO A 85 -5.57 -12.47 7.33
N PRO A 86 -5.27 -12.61 8.63
CA PRO A 86 -5.78 -11.71 9.65
C PRO A 86 -5.39 -10.25 9.38
N ILE A 87 -6.25 -9.30 9.72
CA ILE A 87 -5.95 -7.87 9.50
C ILE A 87 -4.70 -7.42 10.28
N GLY A 88 -4.44 -8.04 11.43
CA GLY A 88 -3.22 -7.83 12.21
C GLY A 88 -1.95 -8.21 11.45
N GLU A 89 -1.97 -9.28 10.66
CA GLU A 89 -0.83 -9.70 9.82
C GLU A 89 -0.56 -8.67 8.71
N VAL A 90 -1.63 -8.15 8.08
CA VAL A 90 -1.52 -7.08 7.09
C VAL A 90 -0.86 -5.83 7.68
N LEU A 91 -1.26 -5.46 8.91
CA LEU A 91 -0.64 -4.34 9.63
C LEU A 91 0.84 -4.62 9.96
N THR A 92 1.21 -5.84 10.34
CA THR A 92 2.62 -6.22 10.56
C THR A 92 3.45 -6.06 9.29
N VAL A 93 2.97 -6.56 8.15
CA VAL A 93 3.66 -6.39 6.85
C VAL A 93 3.75 -4.91 6.47
N TRP A 94 2.66 -4.15 6.65
CA TRP A 94 2.65 -2.71 6.40
C TRP A 94 3.72 -1.96 7.21
N VAL A 95 3.82 -2.25 8.51
CA VAL A 95 4.84 -1.65 9.40
C VAL A 95 6.24 -2.02 8.94
N LYS A 96 6.51 -3.30 8.67
CA LYS A 96 7.80 -3.78 8.21
C LYS A 96 8.23 -3.11 6.89
N ALA A 97 7.33 -3.05 5.91
CA ALA A 97 7.60 -2.37 4.64
C ALA A 97 7.84 -0.87 4.82
N THR A 98 7.11 -0.24 5.75
CA THR A 98 7.31 1.18 6.09
C THR A 98 8.71 1.43 6.65
N GLU A 99 9.15 0.64 7.64
CA GLU A 99 10.46 0.82 8.27
C GLU A 99 11.60 0.65 7.25
N VAL A 100 11.45 -0.30 6.32
CA VAL A 100 12.40 -0.50 5.23
C VAL A 100 12.42 0.70 4.29
N LEU A 101 11.25 1.22 3.90
CA LEU A 101 11.16 2.38 3.01
C LEU A 101 11.67 3.67 3.65
N GLU A 102 11.36 3.94 4.93
CA GLU A 102 11.85 5.13 5.62
C GLU A 102 13.38 5.18 5.62
N LYS A 103 14.04 4.08 6.00
CA LYS A 103 15.50 3.99 5.93
C LYS A 103 16.00 4.17 4.50
N ARG A 104 15.33 3.54 3.53
CA ARG A 104 15.75 3.64 2.12
C ARG A 104 15.60 5.05 1.56
N PHE A 105 14.56 5.79 1.96
CA PHE A 105 14.34 7.17 1.55
C PHE A 105 15.41 8.13 2.08
N GLU A 106 16.00 7.84 3.24
CA GLU A 106 17.14 8.62 3.77
C GLU A 106 18.42 8.42 2.97
N GLU A 107 18.59 7.24 2.37
CA GLU A 107 19.80 6.83 1.66
C GLU A 107 19.76 7.10 0.15
N ILE A 108 18.58 7.27 -0.46
CA ILE A 108 18.44 7.29 -1.91
C ILE A 108 19.04 8.54 -2.55
N ALA A 109 19.91 8.30 -3.53
CA ALA A 109 20.62 9.34 -4.25
C ALA A 109 19.84 9.79 -5.51
N GLU A 110 20.21 10.96 -6.03
CA GLU A 110 19.54 11.61 -7.15
C GLU A 110 19.66 10.81 -8.47
N ASP A 111 20.84 10.23 -8.70
CA ASP A 111 21.10 9.37 -9.86
C ASP A 111 20.23 8.11 -9.84
N GLU A 112 20.03 7.51 -8.66
CA GLU A 112 19.10 6.40 -8.48
C GLU A 112 17.65 6.82 -8.72
N LEU A 113 17.22 7.96 -8.17
CA LEU A 113 15.87 8.50 -8.38
C LEU A 113 15.55 8.72 -9.86
N SER A 114 16.55 9.16 -10.63
CA SER A 114 16.44 9.40 -12.08
C SER A 114 16.56 8.14 -12.93
N ALA A 115 16.93 6.99 -12.36
CA ALA A 115 17.03 5.73 -13.08
C ALA A 115 15.65 5.23 -13.54
N PRO A 116 15.56 4.51 -14.68
CA PRO A 116 14.31 3.89 -15.13
C PRO A 116 13.74 2.95 -14.06
N ALA A 117 12.43 3.01 -13.84
CA ALA A 117 11.77 2.09 -12.95
C ALA A 117 11.77 0.66 -13.53
N PRO A 118 11.84 -0.38 -12.69
CA PRO A 118 11.99 -1.76 -13.16
C PRO A 118 10.73 -2.35 -13.82
N ARG A 119 9.59 -1.64 -13.75
CA ARG A 119 8.32 -2.06 -14.36
C ARG A 119 7.57 -0.83 -14.86
N ASP A 120 6.68 -1.04 -15.82
CA ASP A 120 5.76 -0.01 -16.27
C ASP A 120 4.63 0.26 -15.26
N PHE A 121 4.15 1.49 -15.23
CA PHE A 121 3.10 1.99 -14.33
C PHE A 121 2.40 3.20 -14.97
N PRO A 122 1.14 3.49 -14.63
CA PRO A 122 0.32 4.49 -15.34
C PRO A 122 0.64 5.92 -14.88
N PHE A 123 1.88 6.36 -15.11
CA PHE A 123 2.35 7.70 -14.83
C PHE A 123 3.33 8.17 -15.93
N PRO A 124 3.38 9.46 -16.28
CA PRO A 124 4.24 9.94 -17.36
C PRO A 124 5.74 9.80 -17.08
N ASP A 125 6.17 10.12 -15.86
CA ASP A 125 7.55 9.94 -15.42
C ASP A 125 7.81 8.46 -15.14
N LYS A 126 8.66 7.82 -15.94
CA LYS A 126 8.98 6.37 -15.87
C LYS A 126 10.23 6.07 -15.03
N THR A 127 10.71 7.03 -14.25
CA THR A 127 11.85 6.84 -13.34
C THR A 127 11.40 6.27 -11.98
N LEU A 128 12.37 5.91 -11.11
CA LEU A 128 12.08 5.54 -9.72
C LEU A 128 11.40 6.68 -8.95
N ARG A 129 11.78 7.94 -9.22
CA ARG A 129 11.10 9.13 -8.71
C ARG A 129 9.62 9.13 -9.11
N GLY A 130 9.33 8.93 -10.39
CA GLY A 130 7.97 8.84 -10.91
C GLY A 130 7.16 7.73 -10.24
N MET A 131 7.79 6.57 -10.01
CA MET A 131 7.15 5.44 -9.32
C MET A 131 6.81 5.76 -7.86
N ILE A 132 7.73 6.37 -7.11
CA ILE A 132 7.47 6.83 -5.74
C ILE A 132 6.32 7.85 -5.73
N CYS A 133 6.34 8.82 -6.64
CA CYS A 133 5.27 9.82 -6.74
C CYS A 133 3.91 9.18 -7.01
N PHE A 134 3.82 8.33 -8.04
CA PHE A 134 2.60 7.62 -8.40
C PHE A 134 2.06 6.77 -7.25
N LEU A 135 2.93 5.98 -6.61
CA LEU A 135 2.51 5.07 -5.55
C LEU A 135 2.10 5.83 -4.26
N SER A 136 2.60 7.04 -4.03
CA SER A 136 2.11 7.91 -2.93
C SER A 136 0.66 8.38 -3.16
N TYR A 137 0.31 8.73 -4.41
CA TYR A 137 -1.07 9.02 -4.80
C TYR A 137 -1.96 7.78 -4.72
N HIS A 138 -1.47 6.64 -5.21
CA HIS A 138 -2.16 5.36 -5.18
C HIS A 138 -2.59 4.95 -3.76
N GLU A 139 -1.68 5.05 -2.78
CA GLU A 139 -2.02 4.77 -1.38
C GLU A 139 -3.06 5.75 -0.83
N SER A 140 -2.95 7.03 -1.16
CA SER A 140 -3.92 8.07 -0.75
C SER A 140 -5.32 7.78 -1.29
N TYR A 141 -5.43 7.31 -2.54
CA TYR A 141 -6.68 6.89 -3.16
C TYR A 141 -7.33 5.72 -2.39
N HIS A 142 -6.55 4.69 -2.06
CA HIS A 142 -7.05 3.52 -1.34
C HIS A 142 -7.40 3.81 0.13
N LEU A 143 -6.71 4.73 0.79
CA LEU A 143 -7.11 5.21 2.12
C LEU A 143 -8.50 5.84 2.13
N GLY A 144 -8.82 6.61 1.07
CA GLY A 144 -10.16 7.16 0.90
C GLY A 144 -11.23 6.05 0.81
N GLN A 145 -10.95 4.99 0.06
CA GLN A 145 -11.84 3.83 -0.06
C GLN A 145 -12.03 3.12 1.29
N ILE A 146 -10.95 2.83 2.03
CA ILE A 146 -11.02 2.19 3.36
C ILE A 146 -11.83 3.06 4.33
N GLY A 147 -11.57 4.36 4.37
CA GLY A 147 -12.29 5.27 5.26
C GLY A 147 -13.80 5.35 4.96
N PHE A 148 -14.17 5.26 3.69
CA PHE A 148 -15.58 5.20 3.29
C PHE A 148 -16.21 3.85 3.66
N LEU A 149 -15.55 2.74 3.34
CA LEU A 149 -16.03 1.39 3.64
C LEU A 149 -16.20 1.16 5.14
N LYS A 150 -15.21 1.56 5.97
CA LYS A 150 -15.29 1.46 7.43
C LYS A 150 -16.59 2.09 7.95
N LYS A 151 -16.91 3.31 7.52
CA LYS A 151 -18.15 4.00 7.93
C LYS A 151 -19.42 3.24 7.53
N LEU A 152 -19.41 2.50 6.44
CA LEU A 152 -20.58 1.73 5.98
C LEU A 152 -20.73 0.41 6.72
N VAL A 153 -19.62 -0.27 7.04
CA VAL A 153 -19.66 -1.58 7.71
C VAL A 153 -19.78 -1.47 9.24
N THR A 154 -19.35 -0.37 9.86
CA THR A 154 -19.41 -0.19 11.32
C THR A 154 -20.61 0.62 11.84
N ARG A 155 -21.41 1.23 10.96
CA ARG A 155 -22.63 1.98 11.34
C ARG A 155 -23.92 1.16 11.24
N SER A 156 -23.82 -0.15 11.42
CA SER A 156 -24.96 -1.07 11.42
C SER A 156 -25.45 -1.29 12.85
#